data_AF-A0A852WYF0-F1
#
_entry.id   AF-A0A852WYF0-F1
#
_cell.length_a   1.000
_cell.length_b   1.000
_cell.length_c   1.000
_cell.angle_alpha   90.00
_cell.angle_beta   90.00
_cell.angle_gamma   90.00
#
_symmetry.space_group_name_H-M   'P 1'
#
loop_
_entity.id
_entity.type
_entity.pdbx_description
1 polymer ?
#
loop_
_entity_poly.entity_id
_entity_poly.type
_entity_poly.pdbx_seq_one_letter_code
_entity_poly.pdbx_strand_id
1 'polypeptide(L)'
;MTGLSHGADADRLDAIGTALARQGERIGAVGDQMGSAMLVLRDAWMGPDTEAMLGQAEVLRPSIADAGHVVSAFGLRLREEAQQQRQASGALGPTPVTGGASLAGRRGGAEIFGGGRASGTAGLAGGAPDLTGSGSPLLSTVAATPRADGGGGDGRNHTIEESEDQTGEVKRPGSVTLSDTTDMGAVERTDSVTLSTSEEEVGADGESVQTTSISASSELTAELDALLLSLGVTTGAEISYSVTGPVDGSFDPKDATPYDPSTLPEGASITMDAKTYAALGIEGSLKGLTLELAGESGVNHQVEITKGEGDLVTVTVSDQAYRDGMMSVSRGPVEGELGTSFSSGNGKEVTFDLSDPAARQAYYEMVYGGQIPDAETSGVTDIADVQVMSYESAMRANIDAGPVDLSVGDGKDSALVSRTFADGTSEVQVTSEGGNGATIHTTNAFDADGNVDPAGSAYEIRVDSVDPDTANYYNNLYAGEQTSISTEQNVVISYTDADLQTMRSQAAEARAQHITDNPDFYPNFPNDGTPVTGDEVLAYLEANPDKAIDVTTGLTGGQATEDILLAQSNEEILLAMANHPQGALVWQTELATDYAGTGGLVDPVGEVTSHESAD
;
A
#
# COMPACT_ATOMS: atom_id res chain seq x y z
N MET A 1 -23.35 -27.16 18.54
CA MET A 1 -24.69 -26.55 18.62
C MET A 1 -24.65 -25.33 17.73
N THR A 2 -25.38 -25.36 16.60
CA THR A 2 -25.32 -24.34 15.55
C THR A 2 -26.00 -23.06 16.02
N GLY A 3 -25.29 -21.93 15.90
CA GLY A 3 -25.84 -20.61 16.16
C GLY A 3 -26.87 -20.27 15.09
N LEU A 4 -28.15 -20.48 15.41
CA LEU A 4 -29.24 -19.97 14.60
C LEU A 4 -29.11 -18.44 14.55
N SER A 5 -28.83 -17.90 13.35
CA SER A 5 -29.00 -16.48 13.08
C SER A 5 -30.46 -16.11 13.34
N HIS A 6 -30.72 -15.48 14.48
CA HIS A 6 -32.04 -14.97 14.85
C HIS A 6 -32.16 -13.54 14.33
N GLY A 7 -32.82 -13.36 13.18
CA GLY A 7 -33.13 -12.00 12.70
C GLY A 7 -33.61 -11.90 11.25
N ALA A 8 -33.27 -12.85 10.39
CA ALA A 8 -33.73 -12.82 9.00
C ALA A 8 -35.17 -13.36 8.86
N ASP A 9 -35.99 -12.68 8.06
CA ASP A 9 -37.33 -13.15 7.69
C ASP A 9 -37.22 -14.44 6.85
N ALA A 10 -37.73 -15.56 7.37
CA ALA A 10 -37.69 -16.86 6.73
C ALA A 10 -38.30 -16.85 5.32
N ASP A 11 -39.32 -16.03 5.06
CA ASP A 11 -39.92 -15.93 3.72
C ASP A 11 -39.01 -15.15 2.76
N ARG A 12 -38.24 -14.19 3.26
CA ARG A 12 -37.22 -13.47 2.48
C ARG A 12 -36.03 -14.38 2.15
N LEU A 13 -35.57 -15.20 3.11
CA LEU A 13 -34.51 -16.19 2.88
C LEU A 13 -34.90 -17.23 1.83
N ASP A 14 -36.12 -17.76 1.91
CA ASP A 14 -36.65 -18.73 0.93
C ASP A 14 -36.78 -18.10 -0.47
N ALA A 15 -37.17 -16.82 -0.56
CA ALA A 15 -37.23 -16.08 -1.81
C ALA A 15 -35.84 -15.86 -2.44
N ILE A 16 -34.85 -15.45 -1.64
CA ILE A 16 -33.46 -15.28 -2.09
C ILE A 16 -32.87 -16.62 -2.51
N GLY A 17 -33.01 -17.66 -1.69
CA GLY A 17 -32.50 -18.99 -1.99
C GLY A 17 -33.10 -19.56 -3.27
N THR A 18 -34.40 -19.33 -3.50
CA THR A 18 -35.06 -19.72 -4.75
C THR A 18 -34.53 -18.94 -5.97
N ALA A 19 -34.20 -17.66 -5.81
CA ALA A 19 -33.64 -16.85 -6.88
C ALA A 19 -32.21 -17.31 -7.25
N LEU A 20 -31.37 -17.57 -6.24
CA LEU A 20 -30.00 -18.05 -6.43
C LEU A 20 -29.98 -19.44 -7.05
N ALA A 21 -30.82 -20.37 -6.59
CA ALA A 21 -30.95 -21.70 -7.21
C ALA A 21 -31.24 -21.63 -8.72
N ARG A 22 -32.20 -20.77 -9.11
CA ARG A 22 -32.53 -20.57 -10.55
C ARG A 22 -31.40 -19.90 -11.32
N GLN A 23 -30.63 -19.00 -10.69
CA GLN A 23 -29.52 -18.34 -11.36
C GLN A 23 -28.35 -19.30 -11.56
N GLY A 24 -28.06 -20.17 -10.58
CA GLY A 24 -27.09 -21.26 -10.73
C GLY A 24 -27.45 -22.22 -11.86
N GLU A 25 -28.73 -22.61 -11.98
CA GLU A 25 -29.22 -23.42 -13.10
C GLU A 25 -29.02 -22.73 -14.46
N ARG A 26 -29.23 -21.41 -14.53
CA ARG A 26 -29.00 -20.64 -15.77
C ARG A 26 -27.52 -20.57 -16.16
N ILE A 27 -26.65 -20.38 -15.18
CA ILE A 27 -25.19 -20.36 -15.40
C ILE A 27 -24.72 -21.73 -15.92
N GLY A 28 -25.19 -22.82 -15.31
CA GLY A 28 -24.91 -24.17 -15.80
C GLY A 28 -25.39 -24.40 -17.24
N ALA A 29 -26.61 -23.93 -17.56
CA ALA A 29 -27.16 -24.04 -18.91
C ALA A 29 -26.36 -23.25 -19.97
N VAL A 30 -25.75 -22.13 -19.59
CA VAL A 30 -24.82 -21.37 -20.47
C VAL A 30 -23.57 -22.19 -20.76
N GLY A 31 -23.01 -22.87 -19.75
CA GLY A 31 -21.87 -23.80 -19.94
C GLY A 31 -22.19 -24.93 -20.92
N ASP A 32 -23.38 -25.53 -20.80
CA ASP A 32 -23.84 -26.59 -21.72
C ASP A 32 -24.07 -26.07 -23.15
N GLN A 33 -24.66 -24.88 -23.27
CA GLN A 33 -24.90 -24.23 -24.56
C GLN A 33 -23.59 -23.85 -25.24
N MET A 34 -22.58 -23.40 -24.48
CA MET A 34 -21.24 -23.12 -25.00
C MET A 34 -20.62 -24.38 -25.60
N GLY A 35 -20.71 -25.53 -24.93
CA GLY A 35 -20.24 -26.79 -25.47
C GLY A 35 -20.89 -27.16 -26.81
N SER A 36 -22.21 -26.97 -26.91
CA SER A 36 -22.96 -27.23 -28.15
C SER A 36 -22.59 -26.25 -29.28
N ALA A 37 -22.42 -24.96 -28.96
CA ALA A 37 -22.02 -23.94 -29.93
C ALA A 37 -20.59 -24.16 -30.45
N MET A 38 -19.68 -24.62 -29.58
CA MET A 38 -18.30 -24.95 -29.95
C MET A 38 -18.23 -26.12 -30.93
N LEU A 39 -19.10 -27.14 -30.78
CA LEU A 39 -19.18 -28.23 -31.75
C LEU A 39 -19.65 -27.76 -33.14
N VAL A 40 -20.65 -26.87 -33.18
CA VAL A 40 -21.13 -26.27 -34.43
C VAL A 40 -20.05 -25.41 -35.09
N LEU A 41 -19.32 -24.62 -34.30
CA LEU A 41 -18.25 -23.77 -34.81
C LEU A 41 -17.07 -24.58 -35.35
N ARG A 42 -16.68 -25.64 -34.64
CA ARG A 42 -15.64 -26.58 -35.07
C ARG A 42 -15.97 -27.21 -36.43
N ASP A 43 -17.22 -27.61 -36.64
CA ASP A 43 -17.68 -28.20 -37.90
C ASP A 43 -17.79 -27.16 -39.03
N ALA A 44 -18.14 -25.91 -38.71
CA ALA A 44 -18.32 -24.85 -39.69
C ALA A 44 -17.00 -24.18 -40.12
N TRP A 45 -16.00 -24.12 -39.23
CA TRP A 45 -14.77 -23.39 -39.46
C TRP A 45 -13.57 -24.04 -38.76
N MET A 46 -12.82 -24.89 -39.49
CA MET A 46 -11.55 -25.43 -39.00
C MET A 46 -10.38 -24.51 -39.39
N GLY A 47 -9.64 -24.04 -38.39
CA GLY A 47 -8.44 -23.22 -38.55
C GLY A 47 -7.76 -22.97 -37.19
N PRO A 48 -6.51 -22.44 -37.18
CA PRO A 48 -5.74 -22.23 -35.96
C PRO A 48 -6.46 -21.38 -34.90
N ASP A 49 -7.19 -20.35 -35.33
CA ASP A 49 -7.95 -19.47 -34.44
C ASP A 49 -9.11 -20.21 -33.77
N THR A 50 -9.82 -21.06 -34.51
CA THR A 50 -10.88 -21.91 -33.95
C THR A 50 -10.28 -22.92 -32.97
N GLU A 51 -9.12 -23.50 -33.24
CA GLU A 51 -8.44 -24.42 -32.31
C GLU A 51 -8.01 -23.74 -31.01
N ALA A 52 -7.46 -22.52 -31.09
CA ALA A 52 -7.11 -21.72 -29.92
C ALA A 52 -8.36 -21.36 -29.09
N MET A 53 -9.45 -20.93 -29.75
CA MET A 53 -10.70 -20.60 -29.08
C MET A 53 -11.38 -21.83 -28.48
N LEU A 54 -11.33 -22.99 -29.14
CA LEU A 54 -11.81 -24.26 -28.59
C LEU A 54 -11.02 -24.67 -27.35
N GLY A 55 -9.69 -24.48 -27.35
CA GLY A 55 -8.85 -24.72 -26.18
C GLY A 55 -9.23 -23.84 -24.99
N GLN A 56 -9.45 -22.53 -25.22
CA GLN A 56 -9.92 -21.61 -24.18
C GLN A 56 -11.31 -21.99 -23.66
N ALA A 57 -12.23 -22.35 -24.56
CA ALA A 57 -13.58 -22.77 -24.18
C ALA A 57 -13.58 -24.09 -23.40
N GLU A 58 -12.68 -25.02 -23.70
CA GLU A 58 -12.53 -26.29 -22.98
C GLU A 58 -12.02 -26.07 -21.54
N VAL A 59 -11.16 -25.06 -21.33
CA VAL A 59 -10.70 -24.64 -19.99
C VAL A 59 -11.80 -23.91 -19.21
N LEU A 60 -12.60 -23.05 -19.87
CA LEU A 60 -13.64 -22.25 -19.21
C LEU A 60 -14.90 -23.05 -18.85
N ARG A 61 -15.23 -24.11 -19.61
CA ARG A 61 -16.50 -24.84 -19.43
C ARG A 61 -16.65 -25.47 -18.03
N PRO A 62 -15.64 -26.15 -17.46
CA PRO A 62 -15.72 -26.67 -16.10
C PRO A 62 -15.95 -25.55 -15.07
N SER A 63 -15.22 -24.44 -15.17
CA SER A 63 -15.36 -23.30 -14.25
C SER A 63 -16.77 -22.69 -14.26
N ILE A 64 -17.39 -22.52 -15.43
CA ILE A 64 -18.78 -22.03 -15.53
C ILE A 64 -19.76 -23.03 -14.93
N ALA A 65 -19.56 -24.33 -15.16
CA ALA A 65 -20.41 -25.36 -14.58
C ALA A 65 -20.31 -25.38 -13.04
N ASP A 66 -19.08 -25.29 -12.52
CA ASP A 66 -18.81 -25.28 -11.09
C ASP A 66 -19.39 -24.04 -10.41
N ALA A 67 -19.25 -22.85 -11.01
CA ALA A 67 -19.91 -21.63 -10.54
C ALA A 67 -21.45 -21.78 -10.49
N GLY A 68 -22.04 -22.41 -11.51
CA GLY A 68 -23.48 -22.73 -11.52
C GLY A 68 -23.89 -23.67 -10.39
N HIS A 69 -23.07 -24.68 -10.09
CA HIS A 69 -23.28 -25.60 -8.97
C HIS A 69 -23.18 -24.92 -7.61
N VAL A 70 -22.17 -24.06 -7.41
CA VAL A 70 -21.97 -23.31 -6.15
C VAL A 70 -23.15 -22.39 -5.85
N VAL A 71 -23.57 -21.57 -6.83
CA VAL A 71 -24.70 -20.66 -6.68
C VAL A 71 -26.01 -21.42 -6.41
N SER A 72 -26.17 -22.59 -7.03
CA SER A 72 -27.34 -23.44 -6.80
C SER A 72 -27.36 -24.06 -5.40
N ALA A 73 -26.21 -24.59 -4.95
CA ALA A 73 -26.04 -25.16 -3.63
C ALA A 73 -26.31 -24.14 -2.52
N PHE A 74 -25.78 -22.92 -2.66
CA PHE A 74 -26.03 -21.83 -1.72
C PHE A 74 -27.54 -21.46 -1.68
N GLY A 75 -28.19 -21.41 -2.84
CA GLY A 75 -29.62 -21.21 -2.94
C GLY A 75 -30.46 -22.28 -2.23
N LEU A 76 -30.04 -23.55 -2.28
CA LEU A 76 -30.69 -24.65 -1.56
C LEU A 76 -30.50 -24.53 -0.04
N ARG A 77 -29.29 -24.17 0.42
CA ARG A 77 -28.98 -24.02 1.84
C ARG A 77 -29.80 -22.92 2.51
N LEU A 78 -29.96 -21.76 1.87
CA LEU A 78 -30.84 -20.68 2.37
C LEU A 78 -32.30 -21.13 2.54
N ARG A 79 -32.78 -22.03 1.67
CA ARG A 79 -34.14 -22.57 1.76
C ARG A 79 -34.27 -23.58 2.91
N GLU A 80 -33.24 -24.39 3.15
CA GLU A 80 -33.18 -25.28 4.31
C GLU A 80 -33.18 -24.49 5.62
N GLU A 81 -32.38 -23.42 5.72
CA GLU A 81 -32.36 -22.53 6.88
C GLU A 81 -33.72 -21.84 7.10
N ALA A 82 -34.35 -21.32 6.04
CA ALA A 82 -35.69 -20.78 6.10
C ALA A 82 -36.70 -21.81 6.63
N GLN A 83 -36.58 -23.08 6.20
CA GLN A 83 -37.44 -24.16 6.68
C GLN A 83 -37.17 -24.52 8.15
N GLN A 84 -35.91 -24.54 8.57
CA GLN A 84 -35.53 -24.77 9.97
C GLN A 84 -36.07 -23.65 10.88
N GLN A 85 -35.99 -22.39 10.45
CA GLN A 85 -36.56 -21.26 11.18
C GLN A 85 -38.09 -21.34 11.30
N ARG A 86 -38.79 -21.75 10.24
CA ARG A 86 -40.25 -21.98 10.28
C ARG A 86 -40.60 -23.13 11.24
N GLN A 87 -39.82 -24.20 11.28
CA GLN A 87 -40.03 -25.32 12.21
C GLN A 87 -39.77 -24.93 13.66
N ALA A 88 -38.68 -24.19 13.91
CA ALA A 88 -38.33 -23.68 15.24
C ALA A 88 -39.40 -22.69 15.75
N SER A 89 -39.93 -21.84 14.87
CA SER A 89 -40.98 -20.87 15.19
C SER A 89 -42.37 -21.51 15.35
N GLY A 90 -42.63 -22.62 14.63
CA GLY A 90 -43.91 -23.36 14.68
C GLY A 90 -44.07 -24.30 15.88
N ALA A 91 -43.00 -24.61 16.60
CA ALA A 91 -43.02 -25.54 17.75
C ALA A 91 -43.61 -24.93 19.05
N LEU A 92 -43.98 -23.65 19.05
CA LEU A 92 -44.63 -22.95 20.17
C LEU A 92 -46.06 -22.50 19.82
N GLY A 93 -46.88 -23.42 19.31
CA GLY A 93 -48.33 -23.26 19.30
C GLY A 93 -48.94 -23.60 20.68
N PRO A 94 -49.87 -22.80 21.22
CA PRO A 94 -50.42 -23.03 22.55
C PRO A 94 -51.20 -24.34 22.60
N THR A 95 -50.90 -25.15 23.61
CA THR A 95 -51.72 -26.31 23.99
C THR A 95 -53.18 -25.86 24.23
N PRO A 96 -54.18 -26.58 23.69
CA PRO A 96 -55.57 -26.24 23.92
C PRO A 96 -55.93 -26.57 25.37
N VAL A 97 -56.14 -25.54 26.18
CA VAL A 97 -56.71 -25.70 27.52
C VAL A 97 -58.19 -26.02 27.37
N THR A 98 -58.52 -27.27 27.69
CA THR A 98 -59.87 -27.78 27.90
C THR A 98 -60.48 -27.10 29.14
N GLY A 99 -61.50 -26.27 28.96
CA GLY A 99 -62.19 -25.58 30.06
C GLY A 99 -63.54 -25.02 29.61
N GLY A 100 -64.63 -25.58 30.11
CA GLY A 100 -65.98 -25.41 29.55
C GLY A 100 -66.75 -24.16 29.97
N ALA A 101 -67.83 -23.95 29.21
CA ALA A 101 -69.12 -23.38 29.57
C ALA A 101 -69.19 -21.88 29.96
N SER A 102 -69.82 -21.06 29.11
CA SER A 102 -71.28 -20.88 29.08
C SER A 102 -71.72 -19.56 28.41
N LEU A 103 -72.80 -19.68 27.63
CA LEU A 103 -73.91 -18.73 27.49
C LEU A 103 -73.69 -17.30 26.93
N ALA A 104 -74.26 -17.14 25.72
CA ALA A 104 -75.32 -16.16 25.38
C ALA A 104 -74.94 -14.82 24.73
N GLY A 105 -75.66 -14.52 23.63
CA GLY A 105 -75.92 -13.16 23.13
C GLY A 105 -75.29 -12.85 21.77
N ARG A 106 -75.87 -13.19 20.60
CA ARG A 106 -77.08 -12.64 19.94
C ARG A 106 -76.81 -11.34 19.13
N ARG A 107 -77.02 -11.47 17.80
CA ARG A 107 -77.34 -10.46 16.74
C ARG A 107 -76.23 -9.45 16.41
N GLY A 108 -75.97 -9.07 15.15
CA GLY A 108 -76.65 -9.28 13.86
C GLY A 108 -76.46 -8.03 12.98
N GLY A 109 -76.38 -8.21 11.65
CA GLY A 109 -76.40 -7.16 10.60
C GLY A 109 -75.00 -6.74 10.14
N ALA A 110 -74.55 -6.97 8.89
CA ALA A 110 -75.02 -6.44 7.60
C ALA A 110 -74.94 -4.89 7.61
N GLU A 111 -74.31 -4.15 6.68
CA GLU A 111 -73.96 -4.38 5.27
C GLU A 111 -73.22 -3.12 4.73
N ILE A 112 -72.65 -3.18 3.51
CA ILE A 112 -72.53 -2.07 2.51
C ILE A 112 -71.22 -1.21 2.40
N PHE A 113 -70.47 -1.53 1.34
CA PHE A 113 -69.86 -0.72 0.24
C PHE A 113 -68.98 0.54 0.42
N GLY A 114 -67.91 0.54 -0.40
CA GLY A 114 -67.21 1.69 -1.02
C GLY A 114 -65.70 1.60 -0.76
N GLY A 115 -64.78 1.36 -1.70
CA GLY A 115 -64.73 1.67 -3.13
C GLY A 115 -63.75 2.82 -3.36
N GLY A 116 -62.48 2.54 -3.70
CA GLY A 116 -61.51 3.56 -4.10
C GLY A 116 -60.10 3.01 -4.37
N ARG A 117 -59.72 2.96 -5.66
CA ARG A 117 -58.36 2.70 -6.16
C ARG A 117 -57.60 4.03 -6.37
N ALA A 118 -56.29 4.05 -6.07
CA ALA A 118 -55.17 4.77 -6.74
C ALA A 118 -54.00 4.86 -5.72
N SER A 119 -52.83 4.26 -5.93
CA SER A 119 -51.70 4.62 -6.81
C SER A 119 -50.67 5.54 -6.14
N GLY A 120 -49.41 5.07 -6.06
CA GLY A 120 -48.17 5.84 -5.78
C GLY A 120 -48.02 6.30 -4.33
N THR A 121 -46.87 6.32 -3.67
CA THR A 121 -45.45 6.28 -4.07
C THR A 121 -44.62 5.90 -2.84
N ALA A 122 -43.54 5.17 -3.07
CA ALA A 122 -42.57 4.78 -2.07
C ALA A 122 -41.83 5.98 -1.47
N GLY A 123 -41.57 5.92 -0.16
CA GLY A 123 -40.60 6.75 0.54
C GLY A 123 -39.89 5.85 1.54
N LEU A 124 -38.82 5.20 1.11
CA LEU A 124 -37.90 4.45 1.95
C LEU A 124 -36.84 5.40 2.48
N ALA A 125 -36.96 5.79 3.75
CA ALA A 125 -35.82 6.28 4.52
C ALA A 125 -35.17 5.03 5.15
N GLY A 126 -34.10 4.55 4.52
CA GLY A 126 -33.25 3.50 5.07
C GLY A 126 -32.09 4.15 5.80
N GLY A 127 -32.14 4.15 7.13
CA GLY A 127 -30.96 4.40 7.96
C GLY A 127 -30.03 3.20 7.87
N ALA A 128 -28.74 3.48 7.70
CA ALA A 128 -27.67 2.49 7.72
C ALA A 128 -27.58 1.79 9.08
N PRO A 129 -27.22 0.49 9.13
CA PRO A 129 -26.90 -0.17 10.39
C PRO A 129 -25.53 0.29 10.88
N ASP A 130 -25.50 0.72 12.13
CA ASP A 130 -24.31 0.93 12.95
C ASP A 130 -23.59 -0.41 13.15
N LEU A 131 -22.36 -0.52 12.63
CA LEU A 131 -21.47 -1.68 12.74
C LEU A 131 -20.28 -1.39 13.68
N THR A 132 -20.40 -0.40 14.58
CA THR A 132 -19.37 -0.14 15.58
C THR A 132 -19.60 -1.00 16.82
N GLY A 133 -19.02 -2.20 16.82
CA GLY A 133 -18.82 -2.96 18.05
C GLY A 133 -19.11 -4.45 17.94
N SER A 134 -18.07 -5.23 17.67
CA SER A 134 -18.01 -6.63 18.09
C SER A 134 -16.57 -7.13 17.93
N GLY A 135 -15.80 -7.14 19.02
CA GLY A 135 -14.55 -7.89 19.08
C GLY A 135 -14.81 -9.37 18.76
N SER A 136 -13.98 -9.93 17.87
CA SER A 136 -14.10 -11.31 17.41
C SER A 136 -13.87 -12.32 18.56
N PRO A 137 -14.82 -13.23 18.85
CA PRO A 137 -14.74 -14.15 19.99
C PRO A 137 -13.69 -15.26 19.86
N LEU A 138 -13.06 -15.43 18.68
CA LEU A 138 -11.97 -16.40 18.45
C LEU A 138 -10.57 -15.86 18.80
N LEU A 139 -10.39 -14.54 18.88
CA LEU A 139 -9.13 -13.92 19.33
C LEU A 139 -9.00 -13.89 20.87
N SER A 140 -10.10 -14.10 21.60
CA SER A 140 -10.07 -14.20 23.06
C SER A 140 -9.31 -15.42 23.58
N THR A 141 -9.10 -16.43 22.72
CA THR A 141 -8.33 -17.64 23.04
C THR A 141 -6.81 -17.39 23.10
N VAL A 142 -6.32 -16.31 22.47
CA VAL A 142 -4.91 -15.90 22.55
C VAL A 142 -4.64 -15.10 23.84
N ALA A 143 -5.64 -14.39 24.38
CA ALA A 143 -5.51 -13.56 25.58
C ALA A 143 -5.88 -14.26 26.91
N ALA A 144 -6.44 -15.48 26.88
CA ALA A 144 -6.87 -16.18 28.08
C ALA A 144 -5.91 -17.32 28.46
N THR A 145 -4.76 -16.98 29.07
CA THR A 145 -4.05 -17.96 29.90
C THR A 145 -4.84 -18.17 31.20
N PRO A 146 -5.33 -19.39 31.50
CA PRO A 146 -5.79 -19.68 32.85
C PRO A 146 -4.55 -19.73 33.75
N ARG A 147 -4.54 -18.86 34.77
CA ARG A 147 -3.67 -19.00 35.94
C ARG A 147 -3.83 -20.44 36.44
N ALA A 148 -2.72 -21.17 36.50
CA ALA A 148 -2.70 -22.58 36.84
C ALA A 148 -3.33 -22.84 38.22
N ASP A 149 -4.51 -23.45 38.22
CA ASP A 149 -5.01 -24.28 39.32
C ASP A 149 -5.56 -25.57 38.73
N GLY A 150 -4.99 -26.69 39.18
CA GLY A 150 -5.00 -27.95 38.45
C GLY A 150 -6.34 -28.69 38.37
N GLY A 151 -6.46 -29.50 37.31
CA GLY A 151 -7.32 -30.69 37.31
C GLY A 151 -8.03 -31.01 35.99
N GLY A 152 -7.46 -31.92 35.19
CA GLY A 152 -8.19 -33.01 34.51
C GLY A 152 -8.93 -32.76 33.18
N GLY A 153 -8.32 -33.24 32.08
CA GLY A 153 -8.97 -34.06 31.04
C GLY A 153 -9.78 -33.37 29.92
N ASP A 154 -9.19 -33.23 28.73
CA ASP A 154 -9.60 -33.91 27.47
C ASP A 154 -8.57 -33.56 26.38
N GLY A 155 -8.25 -34.53 25.52
CA GLY A 155 -7.09 -34.48 24.61
C GLY A 155 -7.21 -33.43 23.50
N ARG A 156 -6.38 -32.39 23.56
CA ARG A 156 -5.97 -31.56 22.42
C ARG A 156 -4.53 -31.94 22.09
N ASN A 157 -4.25 -32.32 20.85
CA ASN A 157 -2.90 -32.66 20.42
C ASN A 157 -2.30 -31.45 19.70
N HIS A 158 -1.59 -30.60 20.45
CA HIS A 158 -0.77 -29.55 19.86
C HIS A 158 0.51 -30.19 19.33
N THR A 159 0.72 -30.19 18.02
CA THR A 159 2.05 -30.50 17.46
C THR A 159 2.75 -29.17 17.21
N ILE A 160 3.72 -28.86 18.07
CA ILE A 160 4.67 -27.76 17.90
C ILE A 160 5.87 -28.40 17.18
N GLU A 161 6.13 -28.02 15.94
CA GLU A 161 7.45 -28.26 15.34
C GLU A 161 8.37 -27.12 15.81
N GLU A 162 9.40 -27.46 16.58
CA GLU A 162 10.28 -26.53 17.30
C GLU A 162 11.10 -25.61 16.36
N SER A 163 10.97 -24.30 16.58
CA SER A 163 12.11 -23.44 16.90
C SER A 163 11.75 -22.66 18.17
N GLU A 164 12.65 -22.67 19.16
CA GLU A 164 12.36 -22.36 20.57
C GLU A 164 12.00 -20.89 20.84
N ASP A 165 10.73 -20.59 21.18
CA ASP A 165 10.33 -19.85 22.39
C ASP A 165 8.80 -19.98 22.65
N GLN A 166 8.39 -20.23 23.90
CA GLN A 166 7.01 -20.63 24.27
C GLN A 166 6.04 -19.43 24.45
N THR A 167 6.27 -18.30 23.80
CA THR A 167 5.47 -17.08 23.97
C THR A 167 4.55 -16.74 22.79
N GLY A 168 4.66 -17.45 21.65
CA GLY A 168 3.89 -17.12 20.45
C GLY A 168 4.28 -15.78 19.80
N GLU A 169 5.41 -15.24 20.22
CA GLU A 169 6.00 -13.98 19.77
C GLU A 169 7.17 -14.32 18.85
N VAL A 170 7.10 -13.93 17.58
CA VAL A 170 8.21 -14.12 16.64
C VAL A 170 9.27 -13.06 16.95
N LYS A 171 10.45 -13.49 17.40
CA LYS A 171 11.65 -12.61 17.39
C LYS A 171 12.47 -12.94 16.14
N ARG A 172 12.57 -11.94 15.24
CA ARG A 172 13.48 -11.69 14.09
C ARG A 172 14.38 -12.84 13.57
N PRO A 173 14.59 -12.89 12.24
CA PRO A 173 13.67 -13.44 11.24
C PRO A 173 13.32 -14.91 11.53
N GLY A 174 12.11 -15.33 11.17
CA GLY A 174 11.66 -16.68 11.48
C GLY A 174 10.29 -17.02 10.89
N SER A 175 9.93 -18.29 10.98
CA SER A 175 8.60 -18.77 10.58
C SER A 175 7.96 -19.54 11.72
N VAL A 176 6.68 -19.26 11.98
CA VAL A 176 5.87 -19.97 12.97
C VAL A 176 4.61 -20.46 12.27
N THR A 177 4.39 -21.77 12.33
CA THR A 177 3.15 -22.39 11.88
C THR A 177 2.33 -22.83 13.09
N LEU A 178 1.11 -22.33 13.17
CA LEU A 178 0.10 -22.73 14.13
C LEU A 178 -0.91 -23.61 13.41
N SER A 179 -1.00 -24.89 13.79
CA SER A 179 -1.98 -25.81 13.26
C SER A 179 -2.96 -26.24 14.34
N ASP A 180 -4.26 -26.17 14.06
CA ASP A 180 -5.31 -26.74 14.90
C ASP A 180 -6.02 -27.87 14.14
N THR A 181 -6.05 -29.05 14.75
CA THR A 181 -6.71 -30.21 14.17
C THR A 181 -7.99 -30.52 14.95
N THR A 182 -9.14 -30.45 14.27
CA THR A 182 -10.44 -30.78 14.85
C THR A 182 -11.00 -32.08 14.28
N ASP A 183 -11.25 -33.06 15.13
CA ASP A 183 -11.93 -34.30 14.77
C ASP A 183 -13.43 -34.07 14.57
N MET A 184 -13.93 -34.25 13.34
CA MET A 184 -15.35 -34.13 12.98
C MET A 184 -15.99 -35.49 12.65
N GLY A 185 -15.51 -36.56 13.28
CA GLY A 185 -16.06 -37.92 13.10
C GLY A 185 -15.30 -38.72 12.05
N ALA A 186 -15.84 -38.86 10.83
CA ALA A 186 -15.18 -39.58 9.73
C ALA A 186 -14.21 -38.68 8.92
N VAL A 187 -14.05 -37.44 9.34
CA VAL A 187 -13.30 -36.40 8.66
C VAL A 187 -12.46 -35.69 9.71
N GLU A 188 -11.16 -35.52 9.41
CA GLU A 188 -10.24 -34.70 10.17
C GLU A 188 -10.15 -33.32 9.50
N ARG A 189 -10.11 -32.29 10.31
CA ARG A 189 -9.86 -30.91 9.88
C ARG A 189 -8.52 -30.47 10.37
N THR A 190 -7.70 -29.90 9.50
CA THR A 190 -6.51 -29.17 9.90
C THR A 190 -6.58 -27.76 9.35
N ASP A 191 -6.66 -26.78 10.24
CA ASP A 191 -6.42 -25.40 9.88
C ASP A 191 -4.97 -25.08 10.22
N SER A 192 -4.25 -24.42 9.33
CA SER A 192 -2.90 -23.92 9.62
C SER A 192 -2.78 -22.45 9.24
N VAL A 193 -2.10 -21.70 10.11
CA VAL A 193 -1.67 -20.33 9.84
C VAL A 193 -0.16 -20.31 9.97
N THR A 194 0.52 -19.94 8.89
CA THR A 194 1.97 -19.73 8.86
C THR A 194 2.25 -18.24 8.78
N LEU A 195 3.08 -17.77 9.70
CA LEU A 195 3.61 -16.42 9.73
C LEU A 195 5.10 -16.51 9.47
N SER A 196 5.57 -15.83 8.43
CA SER A 196 6.99 -15.75 8.11
C SER A 196 7.41 -14.30 8.05
N THR A 197 8.44 -13.95 8.81
CA THR A 197 8.86 -12.57 9.00
C THR A 197 10.25 -12.36 8.40
N SER A 198 10.42 -11.29 7.62
CA SER A 198 11.71 -10.90 7.03
C SER A 198 12.69 -10.36 8.07
N GLU A 199 13.92 -10.10 7.63
CA GLU A 199 14.82 -9.19 8.35
C GLU A 199 14.17 -7.79 8.42
N GLU A 200 14.57 -7.01 9.42
CA GLU A 200 14.15 -5.61 9.52
C GLU A 200 14.89 -4.77 8.49
N GLU A 201 14.19 -3.78 7.96
CA GLU A 201 14.65 -2.90 6.89
C GLU A 201 14.37 -1.45 7.27
N VAL A 202 15.00 -0.50 6.58
CA VAL A 202 14.69 0.93 6.75
C VAL A 202 13.62 1.31 5.74
N GLY A 203 12.51 1.86 6.25
CA GLY A 203 11.36 2.32 5.49
C GLY A 203 11.59 3.68 4.84
N ALA A 204 10.54 4.18 4.18
CA ALA A 204 10.65 5.41 3.40
C ALA A 204 10.83 6.66 4.27
N ASP A 205 10.42 6.65 5.53
CA ASP A 205 10.54 7.81 6.43
C ASP A 205 11.72 7.61 7.42
N GLY A 206 12.59 6.64 7.15
CA GLY A 206 13.75 6.28 7.98
C GLY A 206 13.41 5.37 9.18
N GLU A 207 12.14 4.99 9.32
CA GLU A 207 11.63 4.08 10.34
C GLU A 207 12.05 2.63 10.07
N SER A 208 12.26 1.83 11.11
CA SER A 208 12.51 0.40 10.92
C SER A 208 11.19 -0.31 10.58
N VAL A 209 11.16 -1.00 9.43
CA VAL A 209 10.02 -1.75 8.90
C VAL A 209 10.34 -3.22 8.75
N GLN A 210 9.29 -4.06 8.70
CA GLN A 210 9.45 -5.49 8.51
C GLN A 210 8.29 -6.06 7.70
N THR A 211 8.62 -7.00 6.81
CA THR A 211 7.63 -7.71 6.01
C THR A 211 7.22 -9.01 6.70
N THR A 212 5.94 -9.15 7.01
CA THR A 212 5.32 -10.39 7.50
C THR A 212 4.46 -11.02 6.41
N SER A 213 4.87 -12.19 5.91
CA SER A 213 4.05 -13.04 5.06
C SER A 213 3.08 -13.86 5.90
N ILE A 214 1.79 -13.72 5.60
CA ILE A 214 0.70 -14.43 6.26
C ILE A 214 0.13 -15.43 5.28
N SER A 215 0.27 -16.73 5.58
CA SER A 215 -0.38 -17.81 4.87
C SER A 215 -1.40 -18.48 5.79
N ALA A 216 -2.63 -18.63 5.31
CA ALA A 216 -3.67 -19.40 5.98
C ALA A 216 -4.17 -20.49 5.04
N SER A 217 -4.12 -21.74 5.49
CA SER A 217 -4.65 -22.89 4.77
C SER A 217 -5.66 -23.64 5.63
N SER A 218 -6.63 -24.26 4.97
CA SER A 218 -7.55 -25.19 5.62
C SER A 218 -7.66 -26.45 4.77
N GLU A 219 -7.15 -27.55 5.33
CA GLU A 219 -7.30 -28.87 4.74
C GLU A 219 -8.58 -29.51 5.30
N LEU A 220 -9.65 -29.47 4.50
CA LEU A 220 -10.92 -30.14 4.80
C LEU A 220 -11.79 -30.37 3.56
N THR A 221 -12.52 -31.49 3.54
CA THR A 221 -13.69 -31.67 2.66
C THR A 221 -14.92 -31.00 3.32
N ALA A 222 -15.21 -29.78 2.89
CA ALA A 222 -16.38 -28.92 3.19
C ALA A 222 -16.45 -28.15 4.54
N GLU A 223 -16.50 -26.81 4.35
CA GLU A 223 -17.09 -25.69 5.13
C GLU A 223 -16.53 -25.28 6.51
N LEU A 224 -15.92 -24.07 6.56
CA LEU A 224 -16.10 -23.10 7.65
C LEU A 224 -16.20 -21.64 7.14
N ASP A 225 -17.04 -20.85 7.80
CA ASP A 225 -17.88 -19.78 7.24
C ASP A 225 -17.69 -18.43 8.00
N ALA A 226 -16.50 -18.10 8.52
CA ALA A 226 -16.34 -16.84 9.29
C ALA A 226 -15.07 -16.05 8.96
N LEU A 227 -13.88 -16.62 9.18
CA LEU A 227 -12.63 -15.99 8.74
C LEU A 227 -12.44 -16.10 7.22
N LEU A 228 -12.82 -17.25 6.64
CA LEU A 228 -12.91 -17.42 5.19
C LEU A 228 -14.06 -16.63 4.55
N LEU A 229 -15.08 -16.20 5.30
CA LEU A 229 -16.17 -15.35 4.80
C LEU A 229 -15.81 -13.87 4.81
N SER A 230 -14.97 -13.43 5.77
CA SER A 230 -14.29 -12.12 5.69
C SER A 230 -13.19 -12.08 4.63
N LEU A 231 -12.66 -13.24 4.24
CA LEU A 231 -11.58 -13.39 3.25
C LEU A 231 -12.01 -14.10 1.95
N GLY A 232 -13.29 -14.33 1.67
CA GLY A 232 -13.78 -14.89 0.38
C GLY A 232 -13.32 -16.30 -0.10
N VAL A 233 -12.88 -17.23 0.76
CA VAL A 233 -12.15 -18.45 0.29
C VAL A 233 -12.93 -19.76 0.31
N THR A 234 -12.63 -20.63 -0.67
CA THR A 234 -13.22 -21.98 -0.81
C THR A 234 -12.38 -23.08 -0.14
N THR A 235 -13.02 -24.17 0.31
CA THR A 235 -12.33 -25.30 0.97
C THR A 235 -11.20 -25.90 0.12
N GLY A 236 -10.01 -26.06 0.69
CA GLY A 236 -8.80 -26.59 0.03
C GLY A 236 -7.88 -25.53 -0.59
N ALA A 237 -8.19 -24.24 -0.44
CA ALA A 237 -7.34 -23.13 -0.89
C ALA A 237 -6.49 -22.56 0.27
N GLU A 238 -5.26 -22.17 -0.07
CA GLU A 238 -4.34 -21.45 0.80
C GLU A 238 -4.35 -19.98 0.37
N ILE A 239 -4.70 -19.06 1.28
CA ILE A 239 -4.55 -17.63 1.06
C ILE A 239 -3.17 -17.23 1.56
N SER A 240 -2.40 -16.56 0.72
CA SER A 240 -1.16 -15.91 1.14
C SER A 240 -1.18 -14.44 0.77
N TYR A 241 -0.80 -13.54 1.67
CA TYR A 241 -0.49 -12.14 1.38
C TYR A 241 0.65 -11.68 2.30
N SER A 242 1.32 -10.58 1.96
CA SER A 242 2.36 -10.00 2.81
C SER A 242 1.96 -8.62 3.30
N VAL A 243 2.42 -8.29 4.50
CA VAL A 243 2.18 -7.00 5.18
C VAL A 243 3.53 -6.41 5.52
N THR A 244 3.78 -5.17 5.13
CA THR A 244 4.98 -4.42 5.50
C THR A 244 4.57 -3.28 6.43
N GLY A 245 5.21 -3.14 7.58
CA GLY A 245 4.88 -2.08 8.54
C GLY A 245 5.94 -1.90 9.63
N PRO A 246 5.70 -0.98 10.58
CA PRO A 246 6.69 -0.59 11.59
C PRO A 246 6.98 -1.71 12.60
N VAL A 247 8.21 -1.74 13.11
CA VAL A 247 8.69 -2.76 14.09
C VAL A 247 8.66 -2.32 15.55
N ASP A 248 8.15 -1.12 15.83
CA ASP A 248 8.13 -0.51 17.17
C ASP A 248 7.09 -1.13 18.13
N GLY A 249 6.35 -2.14 17.66
CA GLY A 249 5.30 -2.82 18.42
C GLY A 249 3.99 -2.04 18.52
N SER A 250 3.85 -0.92 17.81
CA SER A 250 2.58 -0.16 17.72
C SER A 250 1.50 -0.88 16.90
N PHE A 251 1.90 -1.87 16.11
CA PHE A 251 1.07 -2.56 15.13
C PHE A 251 1.31 -4.08 15.16
N ASP A 252 0.24 -4.87 15.14
CA ASP A 252 0.31 -6.32 14.89
C ASP A 252 -0.05 -6.59 13.42
N PRO A 253 0.87 -7.10 12.59
CA PRO A 253 0.60 -7.43 11.19
C PRO A 253 -0.60 -8.36 10.98
N LYS A 254 -1.03 -9.11 12.00
CA LYS A 254 -2.21 -10.00 11.94
C LYS A 254 -3.55 -9.25 11.92
N ASP A 255 -3.57 -8.01 12.37
CA ASP A 255 -4.75 -7.15 12.34
C ASP A 255 -4.92 -6.47 10.96
N ALA A 256 -3.89 -6.56 10.11
CA ALA A 256 -3.93 -6.08 8.74
C ALA A 256 -4.83 -6.96 7.87
N THR A 257 -5.68 -6.34 7.07
CA THR A 257 -6.51 -7.06 6.11
C THR A 257 -6.69 -6.24 4.83
N PRO A 258 -6.58 -6.85 3.64
CA PRO A 258 -6.81 -6.13 2.39
C PRO A 258 -8.26 -5.66 2.23
N TYR A 259 -9.19 -6.16 3.05
CA TYR A 259 -10.60 -5.75 3.00
C TYR A 259 -10.88 -4.47 3.77
N ASP A 260 -10.00 -4.11 4.70
CA ASP A 260 -10.14 -2.92 5.53
C ASP A 260 -8.76 -2.30 5.74
N PRO A 261 -8.26 -1.55 4.74
CA PRO A 261 -6.96 -0.90 4.84
C PRO A 261 -6.91 0.19 5.91
N SER A 262 -8.03 0.54 6.56
CA SER A 262 -8.02 1.47 7.69
C SER A 262 -7.35 0.91 8.95
N THR A 263 -7.13 -0.41 9.00
CA THR A 263 -6.39 -1.05 10.10
C THR A 263 -4.88 -0.96 9.96
N LEU A 264 -4.38 -0.55 8.79
CA LEU A 264 -2.97 -0.30 8.56
C LEU A 264 -2.56 1.03 9.22
N PRO A 265 -1.38 1.09 9.86
CA PRO A 265 -0.76 2.36 10.20
C PRO A 265 -0.32 3.08 8.92
N GLU A 266 -0.17 4.39 9.00
CA GLU A 266 0.37 5.20 7.90
C GLU A 266 1.74 4.65 7.47
N GLY A 267 1.99 4.61 6.15
CA GLY A 267 3.20 4.04 5.56
C GLY A 267 3.19 2.51 5.38
N ALA A 268 2.34 1.77 6.10
CA ALA A 268 2.26 0.32 5.94
C ALA A 268 1.55 -0.11 4.65
N SER A 269 1.92 -1.28 4.13
CA SER A 269 1.35 -1.84 2.91
C SER A 269 0.96 -3.31 3.01
N ILE A 270 0.02 -3.72 2.16
CA ILE A 270 -0.39 -5.12 1.94
C ILE A 270 -0.15 -5.46 0.49
N THR A 271 0.59 -6.53 0.22
CA THR A 271 0.79 -7.05 -1.14
C THR A 271 0.04 -8.35 -1.34
N MET A 272 -0.72 -8.41 -2.45
CA MET A 272 -1.45 -9.59 -2.92
C MET A 272 -0.95 -9.99 -4.30
N ASP A 273 -0.65 -11.27 -4.47
CA ASP A 273 -0.14 -11.83 -5.73
C ASP A 273 -1.20 -12.70 -6.43
N ALA A 274 -0.83 -13.25 -7.58
CA ALA A 274 -1.72 -14.15 -8.33
C ALA A 274 -2.21 -15.36 -7.53
N LYS A 275 -1.45 -15.85 -6.53
CA LYS A 275 -1.89 -16.95 -5.66
C LYS A 275 -2.95 -16.47 -4.69
N THR A 276 -2.81 -15.26 -4.13
CA THR A 276 -3.86 -14.63 -3.32
C THR A 276 -5.15 -14.56 -4.11
N TYR A 277 -5.14 -13.98 -5.31
CA TYR A 277 -6.34 -13.84 -6.15
C TYR A 277 -6.96 -15.19 -6.54
N ALA A 278 -6.13 -16.23 -6.75
CA ALA A 278 -6.61 -17.58 -6.99
C ALA A 278 -7.26 -18.23 -5.77
N ALA A 279 -6.67 -18.03 -4.57
CA ALA A 279 -7.25 -18.51 -3.33
C ALA A 279 -8.62 -17.88 -3.04
N LEU A 280 -8.76 -16.60 -3.38
CA LEU A 280 -9.98 -15.82 -3.28
C LEU A 280 -11.04 -16.15 -4.36
N GLY A 281 -10.70 -16.97 -5.38
CA GLY A 281 -11.59 -17.29 -6.49
C GLY A 281 -11.96 -16.09 -7.36
N ILE A 282 -11.09 -15.07 -7.40
CA ILE A 282 -11.27 -13.81 -8.15
C ILE A 282 -10.11 -13.57 -9.11
N GLU A 283 -9.55 -14.62 -9.71
CA GLU A 283 -8.49 -14.53 -10.71
C GLU A 283 -8.89 -13.65 -11.90
N GLY A 284 -10.19 -13.62 -12.21
CA GLY A 284 -10.77 -12.73 -13.21
C GLY A 284 -10.55 -11.25 -12.90
N SER A 285 -10.50 -10.89 -11.62
CA SER A 285 -10.31 -9.51 -11.18
C SER A 285 -8.87 -9.06 -11.39
N LEU A 286 -7.88 -9.85 -10.99
CA LEU A 286 -6.47 -9.57 -11.33
C LEU A 286 -6.27 -9.52 -12.85
N LYS A 287 -6.91 -10.43 -13.59
CA LYS A 287 -6.87 -10.38 -15.06
C LYS A 287 -7.49 -9.09 -15.62
N GLY A 288 -8.56 -8.57 -15.03
CA GLY A 288 -9.16 -7.29 -15.39
C GLY A 288 -8.18 -6.14 -15.23
N LEU A 289 -7.56 -6.03 -14.05
CA LEU A 289 -6.58 -4.96 -13.74
C LEU A 289 -5.36 -5.02 -14.67
N THR A 290 -4.87 -6.22 -14.94
CA THR A 290 -3.65 -6.43 -15.76
C THR A 290 -3.89 -6.23 -17.25
N LEU A 291 -5.11 -6.42 -17.75
CA LEU A 291 -5.46 -6.08 -19.14
C LEU A 291 -5.30 -4.58 -19.42
N GLU A 292 -5.54 -3.73 -18.42
CA GLU A 292 -5.40 -2.28 -18.55
C GLU A 292 -3.95 -1.80 -18.45
N LEU A 293 -3.06 -2.59 -17.84
CA LEU A 293 -1.60 -2.36 -17.84
C LEU A 293 -0.94 -2.64 -19.20
N ALA A 294 -1.69 -3.04 -20.23
CA ALA A 294 -1.21 -3.40 -21.57
C ALA A 294 -0.08 -4.47 -21.59
N GLY A 295 0.06 -5.24 -20.49
CA GLY A 295 1.19 -6.13 -20.26
C GLY A 295 1.18 -7.43 -21.06
N GLU A 296 2.37 -8.01 -21.26
CA GLU A 296 2.54 -9.33 -21.87
C GLU A 296 1.93 -10.43 -20.98
N SER A 297 1.21 -11.37 -21.61
CA SER A 297 0.73 -12.58 -20.94
C SER A 297 1.91 -13.40 -20.41
N GLY A 298 2.00 -13.60 -19.09
CA GLY A 298 3.00 -14.47 -18.46
C GLY A 298 3.93 -13.79 -17.46
N VAL A 299 3.80 -12.47 -17.25
CA VAL A 299 4.48 -11.75 -16.17
C VAL A 299 3.71 -11.96 -14.86
N ASN A 300 4.42 -12.11 -13.74
CA ASN A 300 3.79 -12.13 -12.42
C ASN A 300 3.32 -10.72 -12.09
N HIS A 301 2.02 -10.56 -11.86
CA HIS A 301 1.42 -9.29 -11.45
C HIS A 301 1.00 -9.36 -10.00
N GLN A 302 0.93 -8.20 -9.37
CA GLN A 302 0.54 -8.04 -7.99
C GLN A 302 -0.30 -6.79 -7.79
N VAL A 303 -0.97 -6.73 -6.66
CA VAL A 303 -1.67 -5.57 -6.15
C VAL A 303 -1.10 -5.23 -4.78
N GLU A 304 -0.55 -4.04 -4.65
CA GLU A 304 -0.11 -3.48 -3.38
C GLU A 304 -1.12 -2.43 -2.92
N ILE A 305 -1.43 -2.43 -1.63
CA ILE A 305 -2.34 -1.49 -0.98
C ILE A 305 -1.53 -0.78 0.11
N THR A 306 -1.28 0.51 -0.05
CA THR A 306 -0.47 1.30 0.87
C THR A 306 -1.35 2.32 1.59
N LYS A 307 -1.19 2.42 2.91
CA LYS A 307 -1.88 3.40 3.73
C LYS A 307 -1.16 4.74 3.68
N GLY A 308 -1.84 5.77 3.18
CA GLY A 308 -1.37 7.15 3.25
C GLY A 308 -1.85 7.88 4.50
N GLU A 309 -1.58 9.18 4.57
CA GLU A 309 -2.01 10.04 5.67
C GLU A 309 -3.54 10.06 5.82
N GLY A 310 -4.02 9.97 7.06
CA GLY A 310 -5.43 10.07 7.39
C GLY A 310 -6.25 8.91 6.81
N ASP A 311 -7.19 9.21 5.91
CA ASP A 311 -8.09 8.23 5.28
C ASP A 311 -7.66 7.85 3.85
N LEU A 312 -6.48 8.30 3.40
CA LEU A 312 -5.97 8.02 2.06
C LEU A 312 -5.41 6.59 1.96
N VAL A 313 -5.68 5.93 0.85
CA VAL A 313 -5.13 4.61 0.50
C VAL A 313 -4.77 4.59 -0.97
N THR A 314 -3.53 4.21 -1.29
CA THR A 314 -3.05 4.03 -2.66
C THR A 314 -3.03 2.55 -3.01
N VAL A 315 -3.62 2.20 -4.15
CA VAL A 315 -3.58 0.84 -4.71
C VAL A 315 -2.71 0.83 -5.95
N THR A 316 -1.63 0.06 -5.92
CA THR A 316 -0.68 -0.10 -7.01
C THR A 316 -0.85 -1.48 -7.65
N VAL A 317 -1.30 -1.52 -8.89
CA VAL A 317 -1.30 -2.75 -9.71
C VAL A 317 -0.04 -2.74 -10.54
N SER A 318 0.82 -3.74 -10.39
CA SER A 318 2.13 -3.72 -11.06
C SER A 318 2.58 -5.09 -11.54
N ASP A 319 3.58 -5.07 -12.42
CA ASP A 319 4.34 -6.27 -12.76
C ASP A 319 5.48 -6.54 -11.76
N GLN A 320 6.13 -7.69 -11.91
CA GLN A 320 7.26 -8.14 -11.09
C GLN A 320 8.48 -7.22 -11.23
N ALA A 321 8.76 -6.72 -12.44
CA ALA A 321 9.91 -5.85 -12.68
C ALA A 321 9.74 -4.48 -12.01
N TYR A 322 8.49 -4.02 -11.86
CA TYR A 322 8.16 -2.82 -11.12
C TYR A 322 8.54 -2.97 -9.65
N ARG A 323 8.19 -4.11 -9.02
CA ARG A 323 8.54 -4.38 -7.62
C ARG A 323 10.04 -4.44 -7.44
N ASP A 324 10.73 -5.17 -8.31
CA ASP A 324 12.18 -5.33 -8.23
C ASP A 324 12.90 -3.97 -8.41
N GLY A 325 12.39 -3.14 -9.32
CA GLY A 325 12.83 -1.76 -9.47
C GLY A 325 12.52 -0.90 -8.24
N MET A 326 11.31 -0.99 -7.68
CA MET A 326 10.88 -0.18 -6.54
C MET A 326 11.66 -0.53 -5.27
N MET A 327 12.04 -1.80 -5.06
CA MET A 327 12.97 -2.17 -3.99
C MET A 327 14.31 -1.45 -4.11
N SER A 328 14.80 -1.20 -5.34
CA SER A 328 16.01 -0.43 -5.59
C SER A 328 15.82 1.07 -5.31
N VAL A 329 14.60 1.59 -5.50
CA VAL A 329 14.23 2.99 -5.18
C VAL A 329 14.17 3.18 -3.68
N SER A 330 13.59 2.25 -2.94
CA SER A 330 13.41 2.35 -1.48
C SER A 330 14.72 2.13 -0.71
N ARG A 331 15.53 1.16 -1.12
CA ARG A 331 16.75 0.75 -0.38
C ARG A 331 18.03 1.42 -0.87
N GLY A 332 17.94 2.15 -1.97
CA GLY A 332 19.11 2.44 -2.78
C GLY A 332 19.57 1.20 -3.57
N PRO A 333 20.49 1.40 -4.52
CA PRO A 333 21.06 0.31 -5.31
C PRO A 333 21.86 -0.65 -4.42
N VAL A 334 21.58 -1.95 -4.52
CA VAL A 334 22.32 -2.98 -3.75
C VAL A 334 23.63 -3.29 -4.47
N GLU A 335 24.77 -2.94 -3.86
CA GLU A 335 26.10 -3.39 -4.32
C GLU A 335 26.19 -4.93 -4.19
N GLY A 336 25.84 -5.69 -5.24
CA GLY A 336 25.83 -7.15 -5.08
C GLY A 336 25.67 -8.05 -6.29
N GLU A 337 24.99 -7.63 -7.37
CA GLU A 337 24.82 -8.51 -8.55
C GLU A 337 25.67 -8.01 -9.72
N LEU A 338 26.89 -8.54 -9.81
CA LEU A 338 27.82 -8.36 -10.93
C LEU A 338 27.17 -8.65 -12.31
N GLY A 339 26.55 -7.63 -12.89
CA GLY A 339 26.09 -7.60 -14.27
C GLY A 339 25.24 -6.36 -14.50
N THR A 340 25.53 -5.62 -15.58
CA THR A 340 24.75 -4.45 -16.04
C THR A 340 23.27 -4.81 -16.12
N SER A 341 22.53 -4.58 -15.05
CA SER A 341 21.12 -4.89 -14.96
C SER A 341 20.36 -3.60 -15.25
N PHE A 342 19.60 -3.62 -16.33
CA PHE A 342 18.57 -2.63 -16.60
C PHE A 342 17.27 -3.37 -16.35
N SER A 343 16.52 -2.93 -15.33
CA SER A 343 15.16 -3.39 -15.12
C SER A 343 14.20 -2.22 -15.38
N SER A 344 13.10 -2.50 -16.05
CA SER A 344 12.00 -1.56 -16.19
C SER A 344 10.70 -2.31 -16.00
N GLY A 345 9.83 -1.75 -15.18
CA GLY A 345 8.51 -2.30 -14.91
C GLY A 345 7.46 -1.21 -14.92
N ASN A 346 6.22 -1.63 -15.15
CA ASN A 346 5.08 -0.71 -15.22
C ASN A 346 4.06 -1.06 -14.14
N GLY A 347 3.35 -0.03 -13.71
CA GLY A 347 2.27 -0.13 -12.76
C GLY A 347 1.22 0.95 -13.00
N LYS A 348 0.12 0.81 -12.28
CA LYS A 348 -0.95 1.80 -12.23
C LYS A 348 -1.29 2.02 -10.76
N GLU A 349 -1.25 3.28 -10.35
CA GLU A 349 -1.55 3.72 -8.99
C GLU A 349 -2.91 4.43 -8.99
N VAL A 350 -3.72 4.13 -7.98
CA VAL A 350 -5.00 4.81 -7.74
C VAL A 350 -5.10 5.15 -6.26
N THR A 351 -5.31 6.43 -5.95
CA THR A 351 -5.42 6.91 -4.58
C THR A 351 -6.88 7.22 -4.24
N PHE A 352 -7.33 6.67 -3.11
CA PHE A 352 -8.71 6.73 -2.61
C PHE A 352 -8.76 7.44 -1.26
N ASP A 353 -9.65 8.41 -1.10
CA ASP A 353 -10.07 8.94 0.20
C ASP A 353 -11.21 8.09 0.76
N LEU A 354 -10.89 7.16 1.66
CA LEU A 354 -11.84 6.21 2.20
C LEU A 354 -12.86 6.84 3.16
N SER A 355 -12.73 8.12 3.49
CA SER A 355 -13.79 8.86 4.18
C SER A 355 -15.03 9.03 3.28
N ASP A 356 -14.86 9.03 1.95
CA ASP A 356 -15.95 9.04 0.97
C ASP A 356 -16.52 7.61 0.77
N PRO A 357 -17.83 7.39 0.99
CA PRO A 357 -18.48 6.12 0.64
C PRO A 357 -18.30 5.68 -0.82
N ALA A 358 -18.23 6.61 -1.77
CA ALA A 358 -18.03 6.31 -3.18
C ALA A 358 -16.62 5.78 -3.44
N ALA A 359 -15.59 6.38 -2.85
CA ALA A 359 -14.21 5.93 -2.95
C ALA A 359 -14.01 4.55 -2.31
N ARG A 360 -14.63 4.28 -1.15
CA ARG A 360 -14.62 2.92 -0.57
C ARG A 360 -15.19 1.88 -1.51
N GLN A 361 -16.31 2.19 -2.17
CA GLN A 361 -16.89 1.29 -3.16
C GLN A 361 -15.95 1.09 -4.36
N ALA A 362 -15.38 2.17 -4.88
CA ALA A 362 -14.44 2.13 -6.00
C ALA A 362 -13.17 1.32 -5.66
N TYR A 363 -12.65 1.46 -4.43
CA TYR A 363 -11.57 0.64 -3.90
C TYR A 363 -11.94 -0.85 -3.94
N TYR A 364 -13.11 -1.23 -3.41
CA TYR A 364 -13.54 -2.62 -3.43
C TYR A 364 -13.75 -3.15 -4.86
N GLU A 365 -14.31 -2.35 -5.77
CA GLU A 365 -14.51 -2.71 -7.17
C GLU A 365 -13.18 -2.86 -7.92
N MET A 366 -12.16 -2.05 -7.59
CA MET A 366 -10.82 -2.21 -8.14
C MET A 366 -10.16 -3.47 -7.61
N VAL A 367 -9.99 -3.59 -6.29
CA VAL A 367 -9.22 -4.68 -5.67
C VAL A 367 -9.88 -6.04 -5.91
N TYR A 368 -11.21 -6.14 -5.78
CA TYR A 368 -11.94 -7.41 -5.82
C TYR A 368 -12.79 -7.60 -7.07
N GLY A 369 -13.20 -6.54 -7.76
CA GLY A 369 -13.93 -6.59 -9.03
C GLY A 369 -13.04 -6.51 -10.26
N GLY A 370 -11.81 -6.03 -10.11
CA GLY A 370 -10.82 -5.92 -11.17
C GLY A 370 -11.06 -4.78 -12.15
N GLN A 371 -11.67 -3.69 -11.68
CA GLN A 371 -12.03 -2.53 -12.51
C GLN A 371 -11.35 -1.28 -11.96
N ILE A 372 -10.50 -0.63 -12.77
CA ILE A 372 -9.93 0.66 -12.40
C ILE A 372 -11.05 1.72 -12.49
N PRO A 373 -11.23 2.55 -11.45
CA PRO A 373 -12.26 3.59 -11.46
C PRO A 373 -11.97 4.68 -12.49
N ASP A 374 -13.01 5.39 -12.90
CA ASP A 374 -12.84 6.63 -13.67
C ASP A 374 -12.20 7.71 -12.79
N ALA A 375 -11.33 8.56 -13.35
CA ALA A 375 -10.70 9.68 -12.63
C ALA A 375 -11.72 10.68 -12.05
N GLU A 376 -12.93 10.73 -12.61
CA GLU A 376 -14.04 11.59 -12.13
C GLU A 376 -14.84 10.97 -10.97
N THR A 377 -14.44 9.78 -10.49
CA THR A 377 -15.12 9.09 -9.39
C THR A 377 -14.92 9.87 -8.08
N SER A 378 -16.02 10.18 -7.38
CA SER A 378 -15.96 10.92 -6.11
C SER A 378 -15.05 10.24 -5.09
N GLY A 379 -14.12 11.00 -4.53
CA GLY A 379 -13.15 10.56 -3.53
C GLY A 379 -12.00 9.70 -4.08
N VAL A 380 -11.94 9.47 -5.40
CA VAL A 380 -10.66 9.12 -6.04
C VAL A 380 -9.88 10.42 -6.21
N THR A 381 -8.73 10.52 -5.55
CA THR A 381 -7.92 11.75 -5.60
C THR A 381 -7.03 11.74 -6.83
N ASP A 382 -6.42 10.59 -7.13
CA ASP A 382 -5.39 10.46 -8.16
C ASP A 382 -5.46 9.11 -8.86
N ILE A 383 -5.13 9.13 -10.16
CA ILE A 383 -4.87 7.95 -10.98
C ILE A 383 -3.61 8.22 -11.78
N ALA A 384 -2.59 7.38 -11.62
CA ALA A 384 -1.31 7.53 -12.29
C ALA A 384 -0.88 6.26 -13.02
N ASP A 385 -0.33 6.43 -14.21
CA ASP A 385 0.53 5.44 -14.85
C ASP A 385 1.94 5.58 -14.30
N VAL A 386 2.52 4.48 -13.82
CA VAL A 386 3.81 4.50 -13.14
C VAL A 386 4.79 3.60 -13.84
N GLN A 387 6.00 4.10 -14.05
CA GLN A 387 7.11 3.36 -14.60
C GLN A 387 8.28 3.42 -13.64
N VAL A 388 8.84 2.27 -13.33
CA VAL A 388 10.07 2.16 -12.54
C VAL A 388 11.19 1.71 -13.45
N MET A 389 12.38 2.28 -13.26
CA MET A 389 13.61 1.90 -13.90
C MET A 389 14.74 1.80 -12.88
N SER A 390 15.55 0.76 -12.94
CA SER A 390 16.80 0.67 -12.17
C SER A 390 17.98 0.40 -13.11
N TYR A 391 19.11 1.08 -12.86
CA TYR A 391 20.34 0.92 -13.64
C TYR A 391 21.60 1.17 -12.81
N GLU A 392 22.62 0.32 -13.02
CA GLU A 392 23.91 0.39 -12.32
C GLU A 392 24.98 1.29 -13.00
N SER A 393 24.73 1.81 -14.21
CA SER A 393 25.78 2.52 -14.94
C SER A 393 25.25 3.56 -15.92
N ALA A 394 25.81 4.77 -15.84
CA ALA A 394 25.67 5.93 -16.74
C ALA A 394 25.12 5.61 -18.13
N MET A 395 23.80 5.49 -18.21
CA MET A 395 23.05 5.50 -19.45
C MET A 395 22.19 6.75 -19.41
N ARG A 396 22.22 7.51 -20.51
CA ARG A 396 21.14 8.47 -20.77
C ARG A 396 19.88 7.66 -21.05
N ALA A 397 19.05 7.47 -20.03
CA ALA A 397 17.69 7.02 -20.23
C ALA A 397 16.86 8.20 -20.72
N ASN A 398 16.06 7.99 -21.76
CA ASN A 398 14.96 8.90 -22.10
C ASN A 398 13.72 8.33 -21.44
N ILE A 399 13.03 9.18 -20.70
CA ILE A 399 11.89 8.79 -19.87
C ILE A 399 10.70 9.54 -20.43
N ASP A 400 9.69 8.79 -20.84
CA ASP A 400 8.41 9.34 -21.27
C ASP A 400 7.57 9.64 -20.01
N ALA A 401 7.80 10.80 -19.39
CA ALA A 401 7.03 11.32 -18.26
C ALA A 401 5.91 12.25 -18.75
N GLY A 402 5.07 11.76 -19.68
CA GLY A 402 4.03 12.55 -20.33
C GLY A 402 4.60 13.58 -21.32
N PRO A 403 4.41 14.90 -21.13
CA PRO A 403 4.93 15.93 -22.04
C PRO A 403 6.44 16.17 -21.92
N VAL A 404 7.12 15.57 -20.92
CA VAL A 404 8.54 15.83 -20.62
C VAL A 404 9.42 14.65 -21.02
N ASP A 405 10.38 14.92 -21.90
CA ASP A 405 11.53 14.04 -22.15
C ASP A 405 12.63 14.37 -21.13
N LEU A 406 12.76 13.56 -20.08
CA LEU A 406 13.85 13.73 -19.12
C LEU A 406 15.08 12.94 -19.57
N SER A 407 16.22 13.62 -19.62
CA SER A 407 17.54 13.01 -19.74
C SER A 407 18.19 13.02 -18.36
N VAL A 408 18.16 11.88 -17.67
CA VAL A 408 18.87 11.74 -16.39
C VAL A 408 20.35 11.54 -16.70
N GLY A 409 21.18 12.41 -16.09
CA GLY A 409 22.63 12.51 -16.31
C GLY A 409 23.43 11.48 -15.52
N ASP A 410 24.76 11.55 -15.62
CA ASP A 410 25.75 10.57 -15.13
C ASP A 410 25.69 10.32 -13.61
N GLY A 411 24.73 9.51 -13.15
CA GLY A 411 24.68 8.92 -11.82
C GLY A 411 25.34 7.54 -11.80
N LYS A 412 26.03 7.22 -10.70
CA LYS A 412 26.32 5.82 -10.35
C LYS A 412 25.08 5.29 -9.65
N ASP A 413 24.64 4.11 -10.07
CA ASP A 413 23.64 3.32 -9.36
C ASP A 413 22.39 4.13 -8.98
N SER A 414 21.43 4.19 -9.90
CA SER A 414 20.25 5.02 -9.73
C SER A 414 18.98 4.26 -10.07
N ALA A 415 17.96 4.49 -9.25
CA ALA A 415 16.63 3.99 -9.47
C ALA A 415 15.69 5.19 -9.67
N LEU A 416 14.72 5.02 -10.54
CA LEU A 416 13.83 6.08 -10.97
C LEU A 416 12.40 5.59 -11.01
N VAL A 417 11.50 6.42 -10.50
CA VAL A 417 10.06 6.26 -10.63
C VAL A 417 9.50 7.46 -11.38
N SER A 418 8.78 7.22 -12.47
CA SER A 418 8.05 8.24 -13.20
C SER A 418 6.56 7.96 -13.05
N ARG A 419 5.80 8.95 -12.55
CA ARG A 419 4.34 8.92 -12.43
C ARG A 419 3.75 9.92 -13.41
N THR A 420 2.79 9.50 -14.21
CA THR A 420 2.00 10.39 -15.08
C THR A 420 0.55 10.31 -14.66
N PHE A 421 0.01 11.42 -14.16
CA PHE A 421 -1.35 11.50 -13.65
C PHE A 421 -2.37 11.73 -14.76
N ALA A 422 -3.62 11.33 -14.51
CA ALA A 422 -4.71 11.46 -15.47
C ALA A 422 -5.03 12.92 -15.86
N ASP A 423 -4.66 13.90 -15.03
CA ASP A 423 -4.83 15.34 -15.31
C ASP A 423 -3.73 15.92 -16.21
N GLY A 424 -2.71 15.11 -16.54
CA GLY A 424 -1.58 15.47 -17.39
C GLY A 424 -0.34 15.93 -16.63
N THR A 425 -0.41 16.12 -15.31
CA THR A 425 0.76 16.37 -14.47
C THR A 425 1.63 15.12 -14.38
N SER A 426 2.90 15.30 -14.01
CA SER A 426 3.81 14.18 -13.80
C SER A 426 4.77 14.43 -12.65
N GLU A 427 5.27 13.34 -12.07
CA GLU A 427 6.30 13.36 -11.04
C GLU A 427 7.42 12.41 -11.42
N VAL A 428 8.66 12.83 -11.20
CA VAL A 428 9.82 11.96 -11.35
C VAL A 428 10.62 11.95 -10.06
N GLN A 429 10.67 10.76 -9.46
CA GLN A 429 11.47 10.45 -8.29
C GLN A 429 12.77 9.76 -8.73
N VAL A 430 13.89 10.29 -8.26
CA VAL A 430 15.23 9.74 -8.48
C VAL A 430 15.81 9.36 -7.13
N THR A 431 16.23 8.11 -6.99
CA THR A 431 17.07 7.64 -5.88
C THR A 431 18.49 7.46 -6.40
N SER A 432 19.45 8.05 -5.70
CA SER A 432 20.88 7.91 -5.99
C SER A 432 21.70 7.68 -4.73
N GLU A 433 22.85 7.01 -4.88
CA GLU A 433 23.79 6.80 -3.79
C GLU A 433 24.66 8.05 -3.56
N GLY A 434 24.74 8.46 -2.29
CA GLY A 434 25.64 9.48 -1.80
C GLY A 434 26.86 8.90 -1.08
N GLY A 435 27.79 9.76 -0.69
CA GLY A 435 28.95 9.35 0.10
C GLY A 435 28.58 8.94 1.53
N ASN A 436 29.43 8.13 2.16
CA ASN A 436 29.32 7.73 3.58
C ASN A 436 28.00 7.03 3.97
N GLY A 437 27.43 6.24 3.07
CA GLY A 437 26.19 5.51 3.34
C GLY A 437 24.94 6.38 3.31
N ALA A 438 25.02 7.57 2.70
CA ALA A 438 23.85 8.40 2.48
C ALA A 438 23.12 8.00 1.18
N THR A 439 21.79 8.07 1.19
CA THR A 439 20.95 7.92 0.00
C THR A 439 20.22 9.23 -0.27
N ILE A 440 20.18 9.67 -1.53
CA ILE A 440 19.51 10.89 -1.94
C ILE A 440 18.23 10.53 -2.68
N HIS A 441 17.10 11.09 -2.26
CA HIS A 441 15.84 11.02 -2.98
C HIS A 441 15.45 12.40 -3.47
N THR A 442 15.12 12.51 -4.76
CA THR A 442 14.69 13.75 -5.37
C THR A 442 13.40 13.52 -6.13
N THR A 443 12.33 14.21 -5.73
CA THR A 443 11.04 14.23 -6.43
C THR A 443 10.89 15.56 -7.14
N ASN A 444 10.80 15.54 -8.46
CA ASN A 444 10.47 16.71 -9.25
C ASN A 444 9.03 16.55 -9.77
N ALA A 445 8.17 17.50 -9.42
CA ALA A 445 6.82 17.60 -9.97
C ALA A 445 6.81 18.48 -11.23
N PHE A 446 5.92 18.16 -12.17
CA PHE A 446 5.74 18.88 -13.41
C PHE A 446 4.26 19.14 -13.66
N ASP A 447 3.94 20.36 -14.10
CA ASP A 447 2.60 20.71 -14.54
C ASP A 447 2.23 20.02 -15.87
N ALA A 448 0.97 20.11 -16.27
CA ALA A 448 0.48 19.50 -17.51
C ALA A 448 1.11 20.07 -18.80
N ASP A 449 1.78 21.22 -18.72
CA ASP A 449 2.55 21.82 -19.82
C ASP A 449 4.02 21.35 -19.83
N GLY A 450 4.44 20.57 -18.83
CA GLY A 450 5.79 20.05 -18.65
C GLY A 450 6.76 21.02 -17.98
N ASN A 451 6.27 22.09 -17.34
CA ASN A 451 7.12 22.97 -16.53
C ASN A 451 7.28 22.38 -15.13
N VAL A 452 8.47 22.54 -14.55
CA VAL A 452 8.71 22.15 -13.15
C VAL A 452 7.73 22.91 -12.24
N ASP A 453 7.09 22.19 -11.33
CA ASP A 453 6.34 22.73 -10.20
C ASP A 453 7.22 22.66 -8.94
N PRO A 454 7.80 23.79 -8.51
CA PRO A 454 8.65 23.82 -7.31
C PRO A 454 7.87 23.52 -6.03
N ALA A 455 6.54 23.76 -6.01
CA ALA A 455 5.73 23.53 -4.82
C ALA A 455 5.41 22.05 -4.60
N GLY A 456 5.42 21.24 -5.67
CA GLY A 456 5.29 19.79 -5.60
C GLY A 456 6.63 19.04 -5.56
N SER A 457 7.76 19.74 -5.63
CA SER A 457 9.08 19.11 -5.61
C SER A 457 9.62 18.95 -4.18
N ALA A 458 10.22 17.80 -3.90
CA ALA A 458 10.73 17.43 -2.57
C ALA A 458 12.12 16.77 -2.69
N TYR A 459 12.96 16.98 -1.70
CA TYR A 459 14.35 16.54 -1.71
C TYR A 459 14.73 15.96 -0.37
N GLU A 460 15.33 14.78 -0.34
CA GLU A 460 15.68 14.09 0.91
C GLU A 460 17.10 13.54 0.86
N ILE A 461 17.76 13.59 2.01
CA ILE A 461 18.98 12.82 2.27
C ILE A 461 18.69 11.90 3.44
N ARG A 462 18.89 10.61 3.23
CA ARG A 462 18.79 9.58 4.27
C ARG A 462 20.18 9.13 4.64
N VAL A 463 20.43 9.02 5.93
CA VAL A 463 21.70 8.53 6.48
C VAL A 463 21.38 7.46 7.50
N ASP A 464 21.80 6.24 7.20
CA ASP A 464 21.58 5.09 8.07
C ASP A 464 22.71 4.94 9.09
N SER A 465 22.41 4.32 10.23
CA SER A 465 23.40 3.98 11.27
C SER A 465 24.28 5.17 11.71
N VAL A 466 23.69 6.35 11.87
CA VAL A 466 24.38 7.54 12.40
C VAL A 466 24.83 7.24 13.82
N ASP A 467 26.13 7.42 14.07
CA ASP A 467 26.69 7.14 15.39
C ASP A 467 26.11 8.08 16.46
N PRO A 468 25.94 7.60 17.71
CA PRO A 468 25.34 8.39 18.77
C PRO A 468 26.05 9.73 19.03
N ASP A 469 27.38 9.82 18.88
CA ASP A 469 28.10 11.07 19.14
C ASP A 469 27.77 12.12 18.08
N THR A 470 27.71 11.73 16.80
CA THR A 470 27.28 12.58 15.68
C THR A 470 25.82 13.01 15.82
N ALA A 471 24.92 12.08 16.15
CA ALA A 471 23.50 12.38 16.36
C ALA A 471 23.29 13.35 17.54
N ASN A 472 23.96 13.11 18.68
CA ASN A 472 23.94 14.02 19.83
C ASN A 472 24.49 15.40 19.46
N TYR A 473 25.61 15.47 18.74
CA TYR A 473 26.21 16.74 18.33
C TYR A 473 25.26 17.55 17.44
N TYR A 474 24.62 16.89 16.46
CA TYR A 474 23.64 17.48 15.58
C TYR A 474 22.41 18.02 16.33
N ASN A 475 21.80 17.19 17.19
CA ASN A 475 20.62 17.61 17.97
C ASN A 475 20.91 18.78 18.92
N ASN A 476 22.11 18.82 19.52
CA ASN A 476 22.54 19.95 20.33
C ASN A 476 22.61 21.27 19.54
N LEU A 477 22.93 21.19 18.25
CA LEU A 477 23.04 22.37 17.39
C LEU A 477 21.67 22.86 16.89
N TYR A 478 20.77 21.93 16.53
CA TYR A 478 19.55 22.24 15.78
C TYR A 478 18.24 22.06 16.56
N ALA A 479 18.12 21.04 17.39
CA ALA A 479 16.87 20.77 18.13
C ALA A 479 16.75 21.59 19.42
N GLY A 480 17.84 22.22 19.88
CA GLY A 480 17.86 23.03 21.10
C GLY A 480 17.60 22.25 22.40
N GLU A 481 17.37 20.93 22.30
CA GLU A 481 17.15 20.01 23.41
C GLU A 481 18.31 19.03 23.51
N GLN A 482 18.80 18.82 24.74
CA GLN A 482 19.74 17.73 25.03
C GLN A 482 18.96 16.41 25.08
N THR A 483 18.74 15.81 23.93
CA THR A 483 18.39 14.38 23.84
C THR A 483 19.67 13.57 24.05
N SER A 484 19.69 12.63 24.99
CA SER A 484 20.82 11.70 25.14
C SER A 484 20.58 10.47 24.27
N ILE A 485 21.10 10.52 23.05
CA ILE A 485 21.08 9.40 22.11
C ILE A 485 22.20 8.43 22.51
N SER A 486 21.87 7.17 22.72
CA SER A 486 22.83 6.13 23.12
C SER A 486 22.96 4.99 22.12
N THR A 487 22.12 4.99 21.09
CA THR A 487 22.01 3.96 20.05
C THR A 487 22.16 4.64 18.68
N GLU A 488 22.52 3.86 17.66
CA GLU A 488 22.60 4.37 16.29
C GLU A 488 21.22 4.89 15.85
N GLN A 489 21.23 5.88 14.96
CA GLN A 489 20.01 6.51 14.46
C GLN A 489 19.98 6.49 12.94
N ASN A 490 18.80 6.28 12.37
CA ASN A 490 18.52 6.62 10.98
C ASN A 490 18.03 8.06 10.95
N VAL A 491 18.60 8.86 10.05
CA VAL A 491 18.28 10.29 9.94
C VAL A 491 17.80 10.58 8.53
N VAL A 492 16.65 11.24 8.43
CA VAL A 492 16.15 11.80 7.17
C VAL A 492 16.21 13.32 7.28
N ILE A 493 16.79 13.96 6.27
CA ILE A 493 16.82 15.41 6.14
C ILE A 493 16.05 15.78 4.87
N SER A 494 14.88 16.39 5.06
CA SER A 494 13.96 16.75 3.98
C SER A 494 14.02 18.24 3.70
N TYR A 495 14.03 18.62 2.42
CA TYR A 495 14.09 19.99 1.93
C TYR A 495 13.01 20.22 0.88
N THR A 496 12.44 21.42 0.90
CA THR A 496 11.68 21.98 -0.23
C THR A 496 12.60 22.70 -1.22
N ASP A 497 12.12 23.01 -2.43
CA ASP A 497 12.87 23.90 -3.34
C ASP A 497 13.20 25.25 -2.66
N ALA A 498 12.27 25.80 -1.90
CA ALA A 498 12.47 27.06 -1.19
C ALA A 498 13.60 26.99 -0.14
N ASP A 499 13.77 25.84 0.54
CA ASP A 499 14.86 25.60 1.49
C ASP A 499 16.22 25.63 0.77
N LEU A 500 16.33 24.92 -0.35
CA LEU A 500 17.56 24.86 -1.15
C LEU A 500 17.90 26.22 -1.78
N GLN A 501 16.90 26.96 -2.27
CA GLN A 501 17.11 28.34 -2.76
C GLN A 501 17.52 29.29 -1.63
N THR A 502 16.98 29.10 -0.43
CA THR A 502 17.37 29.89 0.75
C THR A 502 18.81 29.62 1.13
N MET A 503 19.27 28.36 1.14
CA MET A 503 20.68 28.02 1.31
C MET A 503 21.56 28.71 0.27
N ARG A 504 21.17 28.64 -1.01
CA ARG A 504 21.93 29.24 -2.10
C ARG A 504 22.02 30.76 -1.97
N SER A 505 20.93 31.42 -1.55
CA SER A 505 20.91 32.84 -1.26
C SER A 505 21.80 33.22 -0.08
N GLN A 506 21.71 32.48 1.04
CA GLN A 506 22.54 32.70 2.22
C GLN A 506 24.03 32.47 1.93
N ALA A 507 24.39 31.44 1.15
CA ALA A 507 25.75 31.20 0.67
C ALA A 507 26.28 32.39 -0.13
N ALA A 508 25.45 32.93 -1.03
CA ALA A 508 25.81 34.06 -1.85
C ALA A 508 25.96 35.35 -1.03
N GLU A 509 25.12 35.59 -0.03
CA GLU A 509 25.22 36.72 0.89
C GLU A 509 26.50 36.64 1.74
N ALA A 510 26.76 35.48 2.34
CA ALA A 510 27.99 35.22 3.08
C ALA A 510 29.20 35.52 2.21
N ARG A 511 29.12 35.12 0.93
CA ARG A 511 30.21 35.35 0.00
C ARG A 511 30.36 36.80 -0.42
N ALA A 512 29.26 37.48 -0.69
CA ALA A 512 29.23 38.89 -1.02
C ALA A 512 29.87 39.76 0.08
N GLN A 513 29.61 39.41 1.34
CA GLN A 513 30.26 40.05 2.50
C GLN A 513 31.79 39.82 2.48
N HIS A 514 32.24 38.58 2.24
CA HIS A 514 33.67 38.28 2.18
C HIS A 514 34.40 39.00 1.02
N ILE A 515 33.76 39.11 -0.15
CA ILE A 515 34.28 39.86 -1.30
C ILE A 515 34.35 41.36 -0.97
N THR A 516 33.34 41.89 -0.29
CA THR A 516 33.28 43.30 0.14
C THR A 516 34.39 43.62 1.14
N ASP A 517 34.63 42.74 2.12
CA ASP A 517 35.64 42.93 3.15
C ASP A 517 37.06 42.72 2.63
N ASN A 518 37.23 41.91 1.57
CA ASN A 518 38.53 41.51 1.05
C ASN A 518 38.60 41.53 -0.50
N PRO A 519 38.38 42.68 -1.16
CA PRO A 519 38.31 42.75 -2.62
C PRO A 519 39.62 42.34 -3.31
N ASP A 520 40.77 42.50 -2.64
CA ASP A 520 42.08 42.13 -3.18
C ASP A 520 42.23 40.61 -3.42
N PHE A 521 41.44 39.76 -2.74
CA PHE A 521 41.41 38.31 -3.00
C PHE A 521 40.53 37.93 -4.20
N TYR A 522 39.71 38.84 -4.71
CA TYR A 522 38.76 38.62 -5.80
C TYR A 522 38.98 39.58 -6.98
N PRO A 523 40.20 39.63 -7.56
CA PRO A 523 40.55 40.62 -8.58
C PRO A 523 39.76 40.47 -9.88
N ASN A 524 39.14 39.30 -10.10
CA ASN A 524 38.36 38.99 -11.30
C ASN A 524 36.85 39.24 -11.12
N PHE A 525 36.38 39.42 -9.87
CA PHE A 525 34.98 39.72 -9.62
C PHE A 525 34.69 41.20 -9.93
N PRO A 526 33.62 41.52 -10.68
CA PRO A 526 33.30 42.90 -11.03
C PRO A 526 32.78 43.67 -9.79
N ASN A 527 33.69 44.27 -9.03
CA ASN A 527 33.37 45.17 -7.92
C ASN A 527 33.78 46.62 -8.27
N ASP A 528 32.82 47.54 -8.28
CA ASP A 528 33.03 48.95 -8.59
C ASP A 528 33.42 49.82 -7.37
N GLY A 529 33.67 49.18 -6.22
CA GLY A 529 33.97 49.80 -4.94
C GLY A 529 32.74 50.00 -4.05
N THR A 530 31.57 49.51 -4.46
CA THR A 530 30.38 49.42 -3.61
C THR A 530 30.28 48.05 -2.91
N PRO A 531 29.52 47.94 -1.80
CA PRO A 531 29.26 46.65 -1.18
C PRO A 531 28.60 45.69 -2.17
N VAL A 532 29.21 44.52 -2.35
CA VAL A 532 28.69 43.45 -3.19
C VAL A 532 27.48 42.83 -2.49
N THR A 533 26.48 42.43 -3.26
CA THR A 533 25.26 41.75 -2.81
C THR A 533 25.25 40.27 -3.21
N GLY A 534 24.44 39.45 -2.52
CA GLY A 534 24.27 38.03 -2.86
C GLY A 534 23.75 37.85 -4.29
N ASP A 535 22.79 38.66 -4.72
CA ASP A 535 22.24 38.65 -6.08
C ASP A 535 23.33 38.88 -7.15
N GLU A 536 24.31 39.76 -6.89
CA GLU A 536 25.42 40.00 -7.81
C GLU A 536 26.37 38.81 -7.89
N VAL A 537 26.58 38.08 -6.78
CA VAL A 537 27.37 36.84 -6.76
C VAL A 537 26.68 35.75 -7.57
N LEU A 538 25.37 35.53 -7.34
CA LEU A 538 24.58 34.54 -8.09
C LEU A 538 24.53 34.87 -9.58
N ALA A 539 24.23 36.12 -9.94
CA ALA A 539 24.20 36.56 -11.33
C ALA A 539 25.56 36.40 -12.02
N TYR A 540 26.68 36.62 -11.30
CA TYR A 540 28.02 36.37 -11.84
C TYR A 540 28.26 34.89 -12.13
N LEU A 541 27.89 34.01 -11.20
CA LEU A 541 28.04 32.56 -11.31
C LEU A 541 27.22 32.00 -12.46
N GLU A 542 25.95 32.40 -12.58
CA GLU A 542 25.06 31.98 -13.67
C GLU A 542 25.56 32.45 -15.04
N ALA A 543 26.13 33.67 -15.11
CA ALA A 543 26.69 34.19 -16.35
C ALA A 543 28.08 33.62 -16.69
N ASN A 544 28.80 33.04 -15.72
CA ASN A 544 30.17 32.55 -15.87
C ASN A 544 30.39 31.21 -15.13
N PRO A 545 29.66 30.13 -15.48
CA PRO A 545 29.76 28.86 -14.76
C PRO A 545 31.18 28.26 -14.80
N ASP A 546 31.95 28.52 -15.86
CA ASP A 546 33.33 28.09 -16.02
C ASP A 546 34.34 28.87 -15.16
N LYS A 547 33.90 29.95 -14.51
CA LYS A 547 34.73 30.84 -13.69
C LYS A 547 34.25 30.93 -12.25
N ALA A 548 33.53 29.93 -11.78
CA ALA A 548 33.06 29.93 -10.39
C ALA A 548 34.22 30.04 -9.39
N ILE A 549 35.41 29.55 -9.74
CA ILE A 549 36.64 29.76 -8.95
C ILE A 549 36.96 31.24 -8.67
N ASP A 550 36.60 32.17 -9.56
CA ASP A 550 36.80 33.62 -9.36
C ASP A 550 36.05 34.15 -8.14
N VAL A 551 34.98 33.45 -7.74
CA VAL A 551 34.22 33.77 -6.53
C VAL A 551 34.35 32.73 -5.44
N THR A 552 34.90 31.53 -5.65
CA THR A 552 35.04 30.54 -4.55
C THR A 552 36.44 30.48 -3.91
N THR A 553 37.47 31.02 -4.57
CA THR A 553 38.86 30.98 -4.07
C THR A 553 39.03 31.60 -2.65
N GLY A 554 39.84 30.97 -1.80
CA GLY A 554 40.31 31.56 -0.53
C GLY A 554 39.44 31.32 0.70
N LEU A 555 38.46 30.41 0.63
CA LEU A 555 37.71 29.94 1.79
C LEU A 555 38.58 28.99 2.63
N THR A 556 39.13 29.48 3.73
CA THR A 556 39.64 28.59 4.79
C THR A 556 38.49 28.21 5.71
N GLY A 557 37.86 27.05 5.47
CA GLY A 557 36.88 26.46 6.38
C GLY A 557 35.41 26.50 5.95
N GLY A 558 35.11 26.87 4.70
CA GLY A 558 33.72 26.95 4.20
C GLY A 558 33.47 26.10 2.96
N GLN A 559 33.81 24.81 3.01
CA GLN A 559 33.61 23.89 1.88
C GLN A 559 32.11 23.79 1.52
N ALA A 560 31.22 23.77 2.53
CA ALA A 560 29.78 23.76 2.31
C ALA A 560 29.26 24.99 1.53
N THR A 561 29.72 26.19 1.89
CA THR A 561 29.39 27.43 1.16
C THR A 561 29.91 27.40 -0.28
N GLU A 562 31.12 26.88 -0.50
CA GLU A 562 31.68 26.72 -1.85
C GLU A 562 30.85 25.72 -2.67
N ASP A 563 30.55 24.56 -2.11
CA ASP A 563 29.80 23.49 -2.76
C ASP A 563 28.41 23.97 -3.23
N ILE A 564 27.66 24.70 -2.38
CA ILE A 564 26.35 25.28 -2.73
C ILE A 564 26.45 26.28 -3.89
N LEU A 565 27.50 27.12 -3.89
CA LEU A 565 27.68 28.14 -4.93
C LEU A 565 28.14 27.54 -6.26
N LEU A 566 28.88 26.42 -6.22
CA LEU A 566 29.30 25.69 -7.40
C LEU A 566 28.16 24.88 -8.02
N ALA A 567 27.22 24.41 -7.21
CA ALA A 567 26.06 23.66 -7.65
C ALA A 567 25.20 24.45 -8.65
N GLN A 568 24.86 23.80 -9.75
CA GLN A 568 24.02 24.29 -10.84
C GLN A 568 22.56 23.82 -10.70
N SER A 569 22.29 22.89 -9.80
CA SER A 569 20.96 22.36 -9.52
C SER A 569 20.80 22.01 -8.03
N ASN A 570 19.55 21.86 -7.61
CA ASN A 570 19.20 21.36 -6.27
C ASN A 570 19.83 19.99 -5.99
N GLU A 571 19.83 19.11 -6.99
CA GLU A 571 20.43 17.78 -6.89
C GLU A 571 21.94 17.84 -6.70
N GLU A 572 22.64 18.78 -7.34
CA GLU A 572 24.07 18.99 -7.11
C GLU A 572 24.37 19.50 -5.70
N ILE A 573 23.48 20.30 -5.09
CA ILE A 573 23.59 20.70 -3.68
C ILE A 573 23.49 19.48 -2.76
N LEU A 574 22.47 18.62 -2.97
CA LEU A 574 22.28 17.40 -2.17
C LEU A 574 23.46 16.44 -2.34
N LEU A 575 23.95 16.29 -3.58
CA LEU A 575 25.06 15.40 -3.89
C LEU A 575 26.35 15.89 -3.23
N ALA A 576 26.60 17.20 -3.19
CA ALA A 576 27.75 17.75 -2.50
C ALA A 576 27.64 17.55 -0.97
N MET A 577 26.44 17.75 -0.41
CA MET A 577 26.17 17.51 1.01
C MET A 577 26.38 16.04 1.39
N ALA A 578 25.81 15.11 0.63
CA ALA A 578 25.94 13.67 0.88
C ALA A 578 27.38 13.18 0.68
N ASN A 579 28.11 13.70 -0.31
CA ASN A 579 29.50 13.33 -0.58
C ASN A 579 30.53 14.06 0.30
N HIS A 580 30.09 14.88 1.25
CA HIS A 580 31.01 15.55 2.16
C HIS A 580 31.87 14.52 2.90
N PRO A 581 33.21 14.68 3.02
CA PRO A 581 34.09 13.65 3.59
C PRO A 581 33.79 13.24 5.05
N GLN A 582 33.00 14.06 5.76
CA GLN A 582 32.60 13.83 7.15
C GLN A 582 31.09 13.53 7.27
N GLY A 583 30.38 13.36 6.14
CA GLY A 583 28.94 13.11 6.09
C GLY A 583 28.08 14.38 6.07
N ALA A 584 26.80 14.18 5.73
CA ALA A 584 25.81 15.26 5.53
C ALA A 584 25.52 16.07 6.80
N LEU A 585 25.48 15.42 7.98
CA LEU A 585 25.21 16.09 9.25
C LEU A 585 26.35 17.05 9.66
N VAL A 586 27.59 16.69 9.36
CA VAL A 586 28.74 17.56 9.61
C VAL A 586 28.76 18.72 8.63
N TRP A 587 28.47 18.46 7.35
CA TRP A 587 28.33 19.51 6.32
C TRP A 587 27.31 20.58 6.74
N GLN A 588 26.13 20.15 7.24
CA GLN A 588 25.12 21.07 7.77
C GLN A 588 25.69 21.93 8.91
N THR A 589 26.46 21.32 9.83
CA THR A 589 27.07 22.05 10.95
C THR A 589 28.14 23.06 10.50
N GLU A 590 28.94 22.71 9.48
CA GLU A 590 29.88 23.64 8.85
C GLU A 590 29.13 24.83 8.24
N LEU A 591 28.03 24.55 7.53
CA LEU A 591 27.20 25.59 6.92
C LEU A 591 26.62 26.56 7.95
N ALA A 592 26.04 26.03 9.04
CA ALA A 592 25.53 26.86 10.12
C ALA A 592 26.64 27.71 10.77
N THR A 593 27.86 27.18 10.86
CA THR A 593 29.01 27.92 11.42
C THR A 593 29.45 29.05 10.48
N ASP A 594 29.53 28.79 9.17
CA ASP A 594 29.87 29.79 8.15
C ASP A 594 28.90 30.96 8.18
N TYR A 595 27.61 30.67 8.27
CA TYR A 595 26.57 31.69 8.22
C TYR A 595 26.36 32.40 9.55
N ALA A 596 26.64 31.76 10.71
CA ALA A 596 26.65 32.48 12.00
C ALA A 596 27.62 33.67 12.00
N GLY A 597 28.65 33.63 11.16
CA GLY A 597 29.59 34.74 10.94
C GLY A 597 29.01 35.96 10.21
N THR A 598 27.90 35.83 9.49
CA THR A 598 27.32 36.91 8.65
C THR A 598 26.32 37.80 9.41
N GLY A 599 26.01 37.46 10.65
CA GLY A 599 25.12 38.25 11.51
C GLY A 599 23.62 38.00 11.29
N GLY A 600 23.26 37.11 10.36
CA GLY A 600 21.94 36.47 10.28
C GLY A 600 21.92 35.22 11.17
N LEU A 601 20.82 34.98 11.88
CA LEU A 601 20.55 33.63 12.37
C LEU A 601 20.31 32.75 11.14
N VAL A 602 21.05 31.65 11.04
CA VAL A 602 20.72 30.59 10.10
C VAL A 602 19.46 29.97 10.62
N ASP A 603 18.36 30.18 9.94
CA ASP A 603 17.23 29.29 10.11
C ASP A 603 17.66 27.96 9.48
N PRO A 604 17.64 26.84 10.23
CA PRO A 604 17.81 25.54 9.61
C PRO A 604 16.77 25.41 8.52
N VAL A 605 17.26 25.15 7.33
CA VAL A 605 16.48 24.91 6.13
C VAL A 605 16.42 23.41 5.96
N GLY A 606 15.19 22.89 5.97
CA GLY A 606 14.91 21.47 6.00
C GLY A 606 14.46 20.93 7.37
N GLU A 607 13.61 19.92 7.30
CA GLU A 607 13.09 19.18 8.46
C GLU A 607 13.93 17.93 8.68
N VAL A 608 14.24 17.63 9.94
CA VAL A 608 15.05 16.47 10.31
C VAL A 608 14.23 15.56 11.20
N THR A 609 14.09 14.31 10.77
CA THR A 609 13.52 13.24 11.58
C THR A 609 14.61 12.23 11.90
N SER A 610 14.59 11.74 13.14
CA SER A 610 15.54 10.74 13.62
C SER A 610 14.79 9.58 14.26
N HIS A 611 15.12 8.37 13.83
CA HIS A 611 14.56 7.12 14.34
C HIS A 611 15.67 6.20 14.84
N GLU A 612 15.39 5.37 15.84
CA GLU A 612 16.35 4.39 16.33
C GLU A 612 16.60 3.32 15.25
N SER A 613 17.88 3.07 14.95
CA SER A 613 18.26 2.04 13.97
C SER A 613 17.96 0.64 14.51
N ALA A 614 17.63 -0.29 13.62
CA ALA A 614 17.43 -1.70 13.97
C ALA A 614 18.76 -2.35 14.39
N ASP A 615 18.85 -2.77 15.67
CA ASP A 615 19.97 -3.56 16.25
C ASP A 615 20.16 -4.95 15.63
#